data_AF-A0A5S4FN56-F1
#
_entry.id   AF-A0A5S4FN56-F1
#
_cell.length_a   1.000
_cell.length_b   1.000
_cell.length_c   1.000
_cell.angle_alpha   90.00
_cell.angle_beta   90.00
_cell.angle_gamma   90.00
#
_symmetry.space_group_name_H-M   'P 1'
#
loop_
_entity.id
_entity.type
_entity.pdbx_description
1 polymer ?
#
loop_
_entity_poly.entity_id
_entity_poly.type
_entity_poly.pdbx_seq_one_letter_code
_entity_poly.pdbx_strand_id
1 'polypeptide(L)'
;MARTKVAARDWTRRRAGKRQRLDAVSRFGSGRVVDAERMGDTLQAVLRPGDRVALEGDNRKQADFLAEAPAGCDPEVVRDLRLLISSISLREHLDVFERGVARRLDIASAGPQSMRTAQLPADGKVEVEVGAIHTYVERAP
;
A
#
# COMPACT_ATOMS: atom_id res chain seq x y z
N MET A 1 -43.36 -13.43 -12.48
CA MET A 1 -42.04 -12.79 -12.64
C MET A 1 -41.70 -12.05 -11.36
N ALA A 2 -40.73 -12.55 -10.59
CA ALA A 2 -40.32 -11.93 -9.33
C ALA A 2 -39.40 -10.73 -9.61
N ARG A 3 -39.77 -9.54 -9.11
CA ARG A 3 -38.94 -8.34 -9.18
C ARG A 3 -37.78 -8.49 -8.17
N THR A 4 -36.55 -8.61 -8.67
CA THR A 4 -35.35 -8.57 -7.84
C THR A 4 -35.25 -7.20 -7.15
N LYS A 5 -35.29 -7.21 -5.82
CA LYS A 5 -35.16 -6.02 -4.98
C LYS A 5 -33.71 -5.53 -5.08
N VAL A 6 -33.48 -4.41 -5.75
CA VAL A 6 -32.15 -3.77 -5.80
C VAL A 6 -31.78 -3.37 -4.37
N ALA A 7 -30.70 -3.95 -3.83
CA ALA A 7 -30.21 -3.60 -2.50
C ALA A 7 -29.92 -2.09 -2.43
N ALA A 8 -30.44 -1.43 -1.40
CA ALA A 8 -30.23 -0.01 -1.20
C ALA A 8 -28.72 0.29 -1.12
N ARG A 9 -28.27 1.32 -1.83
CA ARG A 9 -26.86 1.73 -1.87
C ARG A 9 -26.43 2.19 -0.47
N ASP A 10 -25.56 1.40 0.18
CA ASP A 10 -24.99 1.76 1.49
C ASP A 10 -23.87 2.79 1.32
N TRP A 11 -24.17 4.03 1.70
CA TRP A 11 -23.24 5.16 1.68
C TRP A 11 -22.21 5.11 2.82
N THR A 12 -22.40 4.24 3.82
CA THR A 12 -21.56 4.15 5.02
C THR A 12 -20.45 3.09 4.93
N ARG A 13 -20.43 2.29 3.86
CA ARG A 13 -19.48 1.17 3.67
C ARG A 13 -18.02 1.55 3.95
N ARG A 14 -17.54 2.69 3.47
CA ARG A 14 -16.15 3.15 3.71
C ARG A 14 -15.90 3.50 5.17
N ARG A 15 -16.88 4.12 5.84
CA ARG A 15 -16.81 4.48 7.26
C ARG A 15 -16.79 3.22 8.14
N ALA A 16 -17.66 2.26 7.85
CA ALA A 16 -17.71 0.98 8.54
C ALA A 16 -16.39 0.20 8.35
N GLY A 17 -15.86 0.15 7.12
CA GLY A 17 -14.57 -0.46 6.84
C GLY A 17 -13.41 0.18 7.61
N LYS A 18 -13.37 1.52 7.69
CA LYS A 18 -12.39 2.24 8.52
C LYS A 18 -12.53 1.87 10.00
N ARG A 19 -13.75 1.83 10.54
CA ARG A 19 -14.00 1.46 11.94
C ARG A 19 -13.45 0.07 12.24
N GLN A 20 -13.80 -0.92 11.43
CA GLN A 20 -13.33 -2.30 11.61
C GLN A 20 -11.81 -2.42 11.63
N ARG A 21 -11.11 -1.63 10.78
CA ARG A 21 -9.63 -1.60 10.76
C ARG A 21 -9.06 -0.96 12.02
N LEU A 22 -9.64 0.16 12.48
CA LEU A 22 -9.22 0.81 13.72
C LEU A 22 -9.42 -0.10 14.94
N ASP A 23 -10.52 -0.83 14.99
CA ASP A 23 -10.81 -1.76 16.08
C ASP A 23 -9.78 -2.91 16.08
N ALA A 24 -9.41 -3.43 14.90
CA ALA A 24 -8.43 -4.51 14.76
C ALA A 24 -7.01 -4.14 15.25
N VAL A 25 -6.64 -2.85 15.17
CA VAL A 25 -5.30 -2.37 15.59
C VAL A 25 -5.28 -1.74 16.98
N SER A 26 -6.44 -1.54 17.60
CA SER A 26 -6.55 -0.85 18.90
C SER A 26 -5.71 -1.48 20.02
N ARG A 27 -5.36 -2.76 19.89
CA ARG A 27 -4.51 -3.52 20.82
C ARG A 27 -2.99 -3.33 20.64
N PHE A 28 -2.55 -2.62 19.61
CA PHE A 28 -1.12 -2.44 19.29
C PHE A 28 -0.55 -1.08 19.73
N GLY A 29 -1.27 -0.38 20.60
CA GLY A 29 -0.85 0.90 21.14
C GLY A 29 -1.95 1.57 21.94
N SER A 30 -1.87 2.90 22.09
CA SER A 30 -2.81 3.70 22.86
C SER A 30 -3.25 4.94 22.09
N GLY A 31 -4.56 5.05 21.86
CA GLY A 31 -5.15 6.18 21.15
C GLY A 31 -4.63 6.29 19.71
N ARG A 32 -3.73 7.25 19.48
CA ARG A 32 -3.10 7.50 18.16
C ARG A 32 -1.64 7.08 18.10
N VAL A 33 -1.09 6.55 19.19
CA VAL A 33 0.29 6.10 19.30
C VAL A 33 0.30 4.59 19.12
N VAL A 34 1.11 4.11 18.16
CA VAL A 34 1.36 2.69 17.91
C VAL A 34 2.73 2.35 18.47
N ASP A 35 2.84 1.22 19.16
CA ASP A 35 4.13 0.74 19.67
C ASP A 35 5.02 0.36 18.48
N ALA A 36 6.23 0.91 18.41
CA ALA A 36 7.11 0.71 17.25
C ALA A 36 7.40 -0.77 16.98
N GLU A 37 7.60 -1.57 18.04
CA GLU A 37 7.83 -3.02 17.95
C GLU A 37 6.61 -3.78 17.39
N ARG A 38 5.41 -3.18 17.47
CA ARG A 38 4.15 -3.76 16.97
C ARG A 38 3.75 -3.21 15.60
N MET A 39 4.63 -2.45 14.93
CA MET A 39 4.30 -1.85 13.64
C MET A 39 4.00 -2.91 12.57
N GLY A 40 4.77 -4.01 12.52
CA GLY A 40 4.50 -5.13 11.60
C GLY A 40 3.10 -5.73 11.82
N ASP A 41 2.77 -6.07 13.07
CA ASP A 41 1.43 -6.57 13.44
C ASP A 41 0.33 -5.56 13.10
N THR A 42 0.60 -4.28 13.31
CA THR A 42 -0.33 -3.18 13.02
C THR A 42 -0.61 -3.08 11.52
N LEU A 43 0.44 -3.12 10.68
CA LEU A 43 0.29 -3.09 9.24
C LEU A 43 -0.45 -4.32 8.71
N GLN A 44 -0.10 -5.52 9.19
CA GLN A 44 -0.79 -6.76 8.82
C GLN A 44 -2.29 -6.73 9.17
N ALA A 45 -2.66 -6.13 10.30
CA ALA A 45 -4.05 -6.04 10.73
C ALA A 45 -4.84 -4.89 10.06
N VAL A 46 -4.17 -3.78 9.72
CA VAL A 46 -4.85 -2.60 9.14
C VAL A 46 -5.02 -2.73 7.63
N LEU A 47 -4.05 -3.34 6.94
CA LEU A 47 -4.05 -3.53 5.50
C LEU A 47 -4.93 -4.72 5.13
N ARG A 48 -5.47 -4.66 3.91
CA ARG A 48 -6.29 -5.74 3.33
C ARG A 48 -5.82 -6.03 1.91
N PRO A 49 -6.07 -7.24 1.41
CA PRO A 49 -5.76 -7.57 0.03
C PRO A 49 -6.36 -6.57 -0.96
N GLY A 50 -5.56 -6.13 -1.93
CA GLY A 50 -5.98 -5.17 -2.96
C GLY A 50 -6.06 -3.71 -2.52
N ASP A 51 -5.60 -3.37 -1.30
CA ASP A 51 -5.58 -1.98 -0.86
C ASP A 51 -4.66 -1.11 -1.73
N ARG A 52 -5.07 0.15 -1.87
CA ARG A 52 -4.24 1.22 -2.43
C ARG A 52 -3.54 1.94 -1.31
N VAL A 53 -2.21 1.83 -1.27
CA VAL A 53 -1.38 2.35 -0.19
C VAL A 53 -0.47 3.42 -0.75
N ALA A 54 -0.63 4.65 -0.27
CA ALA A 54 0.33 5.71 -0.50
C ALA A 54 1.47 5.55 0.51
N LEU A 55 2.67 5.33 -0.01
CA LEU A 55 3.89 5.24 0.79
C LEU A 55 4.73 6.47 0.50
N GLU A 56 5.08 7.19 1.56
CA GLU A 56 5.83 8.44 1.45
C GLU A 56 7.25 8.15 0.96
N GLY A 57 7.56 8.71 -0.21
CA GLY A 57 8.91 8.87 -0.70
C GLY A 57 8.95 10.16 -1.50
N ASP A 58 9.42 11.24 -0.89
CA ASP A 58 9.73 12.49 -1.59
C ASP A 58 11.25 12.64 -1.76
N ASN A 59 11.69 13.69 -2.43
CA ASN A 59 13.11 13.91 -2.73
C ASN A 59 13.99 14.31 -1.52
N ARG A 60 13.44 14.43 -0.31
CA ARG A 60 14.17 14.80 0.93
C ARG A 60 13.75 14.03 2.20
N LYS A 61 12.56 13.44 2.24
CA LYS A 61 11.99 12.71 3.36
C LYS A 61 11.47 11.36 2.88
N GLN A 62 11.88 10.32 3.60
CA GLN A 62 11.46 8.95 3.37
C GLN A 62 10.84 8.43 4.66
N ALA A 63 9.73 7.70 4.56
CA ALA A 63 9.23 6.93 5.68
C ALA A 63 9.95 5.57 5.72
N ASP A 64 11.26 5.60 5.90
CA ASP A 64 12.17 4.44 5.91
C ASP A 64 11.69 3.33 6.87
N PHE A 65 11.34 3.70 8.11
CA PHE A 65 10.77 2.76 9.09
C PHE A 65 9.51 2.04 8.59
N LEU A 66 8.69 2.72 7.78
CA LEU A 66 7.45 2.16 7.22
C LEU A 66 7.63 1.55 5.82
N ALA A 67 8.78 1.74 5.18
CA ALA A 67 9.07 1.16 3.87
C ALA A 67 9.44 -0.32 4.01
N GLU A 68 10.14 -0.67 5.08
CA GLU A 68 10.51 -2.06 5.40
C GLU A 68 9.34 -2.87 5.94
N ALA A 69 8.51 -2.26 6.78
CA ALA A 69 7.53 -2.98 7.59
C ALA A 69 6.45 -3.75 6.77
N PRO A 70 5.94 -3.25 5.63
CA PRO A 70 5.02 -4.01 4.79
C PRO A 70 5.65 -5.27 4.18
N ALA A 71 6.96 -5.29 3.92
CA ALA A 71 7.64 -6.46 3.36
C ALA A 71 7.73 -7.62 4.36
N GLY A 72 7.54 -7.35 5.65
CA GLY A 72 7.45 -8.34 6.71
C GLY A 72 6.04 -8.90 6.95
N CYS A 73 5.02 -8.43 6.24
CA CYS A 73 3.66 -8.95 6.36
C CYS A 73 3.53 -10.35 5.73
N ASP A 74 2.64 -11.16 6.29
CA ASP A 74 2.25 -12.45 5.71
C ASP A 74 1.50 -12.22 4.37
N PRO A 75 2.01 -12.71 3.22
CA PRO A 75 1.36 -12.56 1.92
C PRO A 75 0.00 -13.29 1.82
N GLU A 76 -0.26 -14.28 2.69
CA GLU A 76 -1.58 -14.91 2.76
C GLU A 76 -2.64 -14.00 3.41
N VAL A 77 -2.19 -12.96 4.14
CA VAL A 77 -3.05 -11.97 4.79
C VAL A 77 -3.08 -10.65 4.01
N VAL A 78 -1.90 -10.17 3.57
CA VAL A 78 -1.72 -8.91 2.86
C VAL A 78 -1.08 -9.17 1.51
N ARG A 79 -1.86 -9.06 0.42
CA ARG A 79 -1.39 -9.28 -0.95
C ARG A 79 -2.07 -8.36 -1.95
N ASP A 80 -1.58 -8.39 -3.18
CA ASP A 80 -2.12 -7.62 -4.31
C ASP A 80 -2.20 -6.11 -4.02
N LEU A 81 -1.34 -5.59 -3.14
CA LEU A 81 -1.32 -4.15 -2.86
C LEU A 81 -0.95 -3.37 -4.13
N ARG A 82 -1.56 -2.20 -4.25
CA ARG A 82 -1.20 -1.16 -5.23
C ARG A 82 -0.50 -0.02 -4.50
N LEU A 83 0.80 0.11 -4.71
CA LEU A 83 1.60 1.15 -4.08
C LEU A 83 1.63 2.42 -4.92
N LEU A 84 1.48 3.55 -4.24
CA LEU A 84 1.48 4.90 -4.80
C LEU A 84 2.65 5.67 -4.19
N ILE A 85 3.81 5.70 -4.88
CA ILE A 85 5.05 6.30 -4.35
C ILE A 85 5.49 7.45 -5.27
N SER A 86 5.81 8.62 -4.72
CA SER A 86 6.24 9.75 -5.57
C SER A 86 7.65 9.52 -6.14
N SER A 87 8.62 9.17 -5.28
CA SER A 87 10.00 8.87 -5.66
C SER A 87 10.48 7.57 -5.01
N ILE A 88 10.87 6.60 -5.82
CA ILE A 88 11.55 5.39 -5.33
C ILE A 88 13.04 5.66 -5.21
N SER A 89 13.50 5.81 -3.97
CA SER A 89 14.91 6.06 -3.66
C SER A 89 15.52 4.91 -2.84
N LEU A 90 14.72 4.27 -1.98
CA LEU A 90 15.09 3.17 -1.10
C LEU A 90 14.89 1.81 -1.79
N ARG A 91 15.71 0.82 -1.43
CA ARG A 91 15.60 -0.56 -1.95
C ARG A 91 14.37 -1.25 -1.40
N GLU A 92 14.06 -0.94 -0.16
CA GLU A 92 12.99 -1.48 0.68
C GLU A 92 11.61 -1.24 0.02
N HIS A 93 11.45 -0.14 -0.73
CA HIS A 93 10.26 0.15 -1.53
C HIS A 93 9.94 -0.91 -2.58
N LEU A 94 10.94 -1.67 -3.01
CA LEU A 94 10.79 -2.73 -4.02
C LEU A 94 10.72 -4.15 -3.41
N ASP A 95 11.13 -4.32 -2.15
CA ASP A 95 11.17 -5.63 -1.49
C ASP A 95 9.77 -6.22 -1.27
N VAL A 96 8.79 -5.35 -1.03
CA VAL A 96 7.35 -5.68 -0.93
C VAL A 96 6.80 -6.41 -2.16
N PHE A 97 7.39 -6.19 -3.34
CA PHE A 97 7.01 -6.88 -4.56
C PHE A 97 7.68 -8.24 -4.67
N GLU A 98 8.94 -8.35 -4.28
CA GLU A 98 9.68 -9.61 -4.27
C GLU A 98 9.10 -10.62 -3.27
N ARG A 99 8.49 -10.11 -2.19
CA ARG A 99 7.77 -10.89 -1.16
C ARG A 99 6.32 -11.24 -1.54
N GLY A 100 5.81 -10.75 -2.67
CA GLY A 100 4.44 -11.03 -3.13
C GLY A 100 3.33 -10.27 -2.40
N VAL A 101 3.69 -9.26 -1.59
CA VAL A 101 2.73 -8.42 -0.83
C VAL A 101 2.11 -7.37 -1.76
N ALA A 102 2.92 -6.77 -2.64
CA ALA A 102 2.47 -5.80 -3.63
C ALA A 102 2.54 -6.38 -5.05
N ARG A 103 1.59 -5.98 -5.89
CA ARG A 103 1.51 -6.40 -7.30
C ARG A 103 1.53 -5.23 -8.27
N ARG A 104 1.06 -4.05 -7.84
CA ARG A 104 0.99 -2.85 -8.69
C ARG A 104 1.75 -1.69 -8.09
N LEU A 105 2.39 -0.92 -8.96
CA LEU A 105 3.20 0.23 -8.59
C LEU A 105 2.91 1.42 -9.50
N ASP A 106 2.46 2.52 -8.89
CA ASP A 106 2.33 3.84 -9.52
C ASP A 106 3.44 4.77 -8.99
N ILE A 107 4.26 5.30 -9.90
CA ILE A 107 5.40 6.17 -9.56
C ILE A 107 5.51 7.42 -10.41
N ALA A 108 6.12 8.47 -9.85
CA ALA A 108 6.51 9.67 -10.60
C ALA A 108 8.01 9.69 -10.94
N SER A 109 8.90 9.16 -10.09
CA SER A 109 10.34 9.06 -10.34
C SER A 109 10.95 7.83 -9.68
N ALA A 110 11.97 7.24 -10.30
CA ALA A 110 12.64 6.03 -9.81
C ALA A 110 14.11 6.22 -9.44
N GLY A 111 14.67 7.43 -9.62
CA GLY A 111 16.01 7.81 -9.15
C GLY A 111 17.09 6.69 -9.26
N PRO A 112 17.81 6.38 -8.17
CA PRO A 112 18.81 5.29 -8.12
C PRO A 112 18.23 3.89 -8.35
N GLN A 113 16.93 3.68 -8.14
CA GLN A 113 16.26 2.37 -8.28
C GLN A 113 15.63 2.16 -9.66
N SER A 114 15.90 3.05 -10.63
CA SER A 114 15.33 3.00 -11.98
C SER A 114 15.56 1.65 -12.68
N MET A 115 16.78 1.12 -12.63
CA MET A 115 17.11 -0.18 -13.22
C MET A 115 16.35 -1.34 -12.56
N ARG A 116 16.31 -1.39 -11.22
CA ARG A 116 15.59 -2.44 -10.49
C ARG A 116 14.08 -2.35 -10.75
N THR A 117 13.54 -1.14 -10.81
CA THR A 117 12.13 -0.89 -11.16
C THR A 117 11.80 -1.40 -12.56
N ALA A 118 12.68 -1.19 -13.53
CA ALA A 118 12.49 -1.67 -14.91
C ALA A 118 12.58 -3.20 -15.05
N GLN A 119 13.31 -3.88 -14.15
CA GLN A 119 13.48 -5.34 -14.17
C GLN A 119 12.31 -6.08 -13.52
N LEU A 120 11.61 -5.49 -12.55
CA LEU A 120 10.50 -6.12 -11.83
C LEU A 120 9.36 -6.67 -12.72
N PRO A 121 8.93 -5.98 -13.79
CA PRO A 121 7.98 -6.54 -14.76
C PRO A 121 8.54 -7.70 -15.58
N ALA A 122 9.82 -7.67 -15.92
CA ALA A 122 10.46 -8.70 -16.73
C ALA A 122 10.49 -10.06 -16.01
N ASP A 123 10.57 -10.03 -14.68
CA ASP A 123 10.52 -11.23 -13.83
C ASP A 123 9.09 -11.76 -13.61
N GLY A 124 8.05 -11.11 -14.17
CA GLY A 124 6.65 -11.53 -14.07
C GLY A 124 6.04 -11.38 -12.67
N LYS A 125 6.75 -10.75 -11.73
CA LYS A 125 6.34 -10.59 -10.32
C LYS A 125 5.52 -9.32 -10.09
N VAL A 126 5.59 -8.34 -10.99
CA VAL A 126 4.99 -7.01 -10.79
C VAL A 126 4.33 -6.50 -12.06
N GLU A 127 3.09 -6.05 -11.93
CA GLU A 127 2.42 -5.20 -12.91
C GLU A 127 2.78 -3.74 -12.59
N VAL A 128 3.91 -3.25 -13.09
CA VAL A 128 4.24 -1.83 -12.97
C VAL A 128 3.38 -1.05 -13.95
N GLU A 129 2.25 -0.53 -13.48
CA GLU A 129 1.51 0.52 -14.17
C GLU A 129 2.24 1.84 -13.94
N VAL A 130 3.16 2.20 -14.84
CA VAL A 130 3.62 3.59 -14.95
C VAL A 130 2.43 4.43 -15.46
N GLY A 131 1.45 4.67 -14.59
CA GLY A 131 0.17 5.31 -14.92
C GLY A 131 0.36 6.67 -15.59
N ALA A 132 1.40 7.38 -15.19
CA ALA A 132 2.19 8.30 -15.99
C ALA A 132 3.46 8.61 -15.18
N ILE A 133 4.54 9.05 -15.83
CA ILE A 133 5.59 9.79 -15.13
C ILE A 133 4.96 11.16 -14.79
N HIS A 134 4.25 11.23 -13.67
CA HIS A 134 3.49 12.42 -13.28
C HIS A 134 4.42 13.51 -12.75
N THR A 135 4.09 14.77 -13.02
CA THR A 135 4.64 15.90 -12.25
C THR A 135 3.88 16.00 -10.91
N TYR A 136 4.55 16.46 -9.84
CA TYR A 136 4.12 16.40 -8.42
C TYR A 136 2.68 16.88 -8.11
N VAL A 137 2.00 17.60 -9.01
CA VAL A 137 0.72 18.29 -8.76
C VAL A 137 -0.50 17.50 -9.25
N GLU A 138 -0.33 16.42 -10.02
CA GLU A 138 -1.45 15.68 -10.62
C GLU A 138 -2.18 14.72 -9.65
N ARG A 139 -1.85 14.72 -8.35
CA ARG A 139 -2.53 13.89 -7.33
C ARG A 139 -3.64 14.65 -6.60
N ALA A 140 -4.84 14.64 -7.18
CA ALA A 140 -6.13 14.77 -6.48
C ALA A 140 -7.19 13.94 -7.24
N PRO A 141 -8.22 13.43 -6.54
CA PRO A 141 -8.67 12.02 -6.50
C PRO A 141 -9.23 11.39 -7.78
#